data_AF-A0A357V279-F1
#
_entry.id   AF-A0A357V279-F1
#
_cell.length_a   1.000
_cell.length_b   1.000
_cell.length_c   1.000
_cell.angle_alpha   90.00
_cell.angle_beta   90.00
_cell.angle_gamma   90.00
#
_symmetry.space_group_name_H-M   'P 1'
#
loop_
_entity.id
_entity.type
_entity.pdbx_description
1 polymer ?
#
loop_
_entity_poly.entity_id
_entity_poly.type
_entity_poly.pdbx_seq_one_letter_code
_entity_poly.pdbx_strand_id
1 'polypeptide(L)'
;VEHAVGFAGFDAATFTNAPNGGAIFVPMKPIADRDKRGATVNKVLGELQAQLFQIEDAMIFLVAPPPVRGIGRGGGWKLYVQDRRGRGIEALQAAAQSLVAAANKEPGLTRVFSLFNSATPKIYADIDRVKAEILDVPVENVLEALEVYIGSA
;
A
#
# COMPACT_ATOMS: atom_id res chain seq x y z
N VAL A 1 0.89 7.08 24.23
CA VAL A 1 1.38 7.71 22.98
C VAL A 1 1.83 9.12 23.28
N GLU A 2 2.88 9.63 22.64
CA GLU A 2 3.33 11.01 22.82
C GLU A 2 2.76 11.93 21.74
N HIS A 3 2.97 11.56 20.48
CA HIS A 3 2.39 12.23 19.31
C HIS A 3 1.90 11.20 18.28
N ALA A 4 1.09 11.67 17.34
CA ALA A 4 0.71 10.94 16.13
C ALA A 4 0.90 11.88 14.93
N VAL A 5 1.75 11.51 14.00
CA VAL A 5 2.10 12.32 12.82
C VAL A 5 1.59 11.59 11.59
N GLY A 6 0.58 12.17 10.93
CA GLY A 6 -0.07 11.59 9.76
C GLY A 6 0.43 12.19 8.45
N PHE A 7 0.59 11.35 7.43
CA PHE A 7 0.90 11.70 6.05
C PHE A 7 -0.20 11.15 5.15
N ALA A 8 -1.07 12.01 4.65
CA ALA A 8 -2.08 11.64 3.66
C ALA A 8 -1.44 11.54 2.27
N GLY A 9 -1.90 10.60 1.45
CA GLY A 9 -1.36 10.42 0.10
C GLY A 9 -0.02 9.68 0.04
N PHE A 10 0.44 9.08 1.13
CA PHE A 10 1.75 8.43 1.23
C PHE A 10 1.62 6.97 1.65
N ASP A 11 2.19 6.06 0.86
CA ASP A 11 2.32 4.65 1.19
C ASP A 11 3.66 4.39 1.88
N ALA A 12 3.64 4.06 3.19
CA ALA A 12 4.85 3.80 3.96
C ALA A 12 5.53 2.44 3.64
N ALA A 13 4.85 1.51 3.00
CA ALA A 13 5.46 0.24 2.62
C ALA A 13 6.28 0.37 1.34
N THR A 14 5.75 1.10 0.33
CA THR A 14 6.43 1.34 -0.95
C THR A 14 7.23 2.64 -0.97
N PHE A 15 6.96 3.58 -0.06
CA PHE A 15 7.48 4.96 -0.08
C PHE A 15 7.13 5.69 -1.39
N THR A 16 5.89 5.53 -1.83
CA THR A 16 5.37 6.20 -3.02
C THR A 16 4.19 7.09 -2.67
N ASN A 17 3.89 8.05 -3.54
CA ASN A 17 2.63 8.77 -3.46
C ASN A 17 1.51 7.83 -3.87
N ALA A 18 0.49 7.73 -3.02
CA ALA A 18 -0.69 6.91 -3.21
C ALA A 18 -1.90 7.68 -2.67
N PRO A 19 -2.73 8.30 -3.52
CA PRO A 19 -3.83 9.16 -3.07
C PRO A 19 -4.90 8.41 -2.26
N ASN A 20 -4.97 7.09 -2.39
CA ASN A 20 -5.83 6.19 -1.62
C ASN A 20 -5.16 5.61 -0.36
N GLY A 21 -4.00 6.14 0.03
CA GLY A 21 -3.21 5.63 1.15
C GLY A 21 -2.77 6.73 2.11
N GLY A 22 -2.29 6.31 3.28
CA GLY A 22 -1.70 7.19 4.27
C GLY A 22 -0.86 6.43 5.28
N ALA A 23 0.06 7.15 5.93
CA ALA A 23 0.89 6.59 6.99
C ALA A 23 0.79 7.45 8.24
N ILE A 24 0.77 6.80 9.40
CA ILE A 24 0.78 7.48 10.70
C ILE A 24 1.96 6.96 11.51
N PHE A 25 2.87 7.85 11.86
CA PHE A 25 4.00 7.55 12.74
C PHE A 25 3.66 7.95 14.17
N VAL A 26 3.84 7.01 15.08
CA VAL A 26 3.29 7.08 16.43
C VAL A 26 4.40 6.91 17.47
N PRO A 27 5.20 7.97 17.75
CA PRO A 27 6.20 7.94 18.81
C PRO A 27 5.55 7.69 20.18
N MET A 28 6.16 6.79 20.94
CA MET A 28 5.69 6.44 22.27
C MET A 28 6.40 7.27 23.33
N LYS A 29 5.66 7.62 24.40
CA LYS A 29 6.23 8.22 25.61
C LYS A 29 7.37 7.38 26.19
N PRO A 30 8.29 7.98 26.95
CA PRO A 30 9.37 7.27 27.64
C PRO A 30 8.87 6.05 28.42
N ILE A 31 9.66 4.96 28.41
CA ILE A 31 9.29 3.66 28.99
C ILE A 31 8.87 3.82 30.47
N ALA A 32 9.62 4.59 31.26
CA ALA A 32 9.36 4.83 32.67
C ALA A 32 7.94 5.39 32.96
N ASP A 33 7.39 6.21 32.07
CA ASP A 33 6.04 6.76 32.22
C ASP A 33 4.95 5.77 31.80
N ARG A 34 5.28 4.86 30.90
CA ARG A 34 4.36 3.83 30.42
C ARG A 34 4.30 2.64 31.36
N ASP A 35 5.41 2.25 31.97
CA ASP A 35 5.49 1.11 32.89
C ASP A 35 4.65 1.35 34.15
N LYS A 36 4.65 2.59 34.67
CA LYS A 36 3.75 3.00 35.77
C LYS A 36 2.26 2.77 35.48
N ARG A 37 1.89 2.71 34.19
CA ARG A 37 0.50 2.51 33.72
C ARG A 37 0.27 1.10 33.15
N GLY A 38 1.28 0.22 33.20
CA GLY A 38 1.24 -1.09 32.54
C GLY A 38 1.04 -1.00 31.02
N ALA A 39 1.39 0.12 30.40
CA ALA A 39 1.13 0.41 28.99
C ALA A 39 2.28 -0.11 28.12
N THR A 40 2.46 -1.43 28.06
CA THR A 40 3.49 -2.06 27.21
C THR A 40 3.21 -1.80 25.72
N VAL A 41 4.24 -1.95 24.87
CA VAL A 41 4.07 -1.77 23.41
C VAL A 41 3.03 -2.75 22.87
N ASN A 42 3.09 -4.01 23.30
CA ASN A 42 2.16 -5.06 22.88
C ASN A 42 0.71 -4.76 23.30
N LYS A 43 0.51 -4.22 24.51
CA LYS A 43 -0.82 -3.83 24.99
C LYS A 43 -1.42 -2.73 24.12
N VAL A 44 -0.63 -1.68 23.85
CA VAL A 44 -1.08 -0.57 22.99
C VAL A 44 -1.36 -1.04 21.56
N LEU A 45 -0.52 -1.92 21.00
CA LEU A 45 -0.76 -2.50 19.67
C LEU A 45 -2.05 -3.34 19.64
N GLY A 46 -2.32 -4.13 20.68
CA GLY A 46 -3.56 -4.92 20.77
C GLY A 46 -4.81 -4.06 20.87
N GLU A 47 -4.79 -3.02 21.71
CA GLU A 47 -5.90 -2.07 21.84
C GLU A 47 -6.16 -1.30 20.54
N LEU A 48 -5.10 -0.79 19.90
CA LEU A 48 -5.21 -0.12 18.61
C LEU A 48 -5.75 -1.07 17.53
N GLN A 49 -5.28 -2.32 17.50
CA GLN A 49 -5.76 -3.26 16.50
C GLN A 49 -7.25 -3.55 16.65
N ALA A 50 -7.73 -3.73 17.88
CA ALA A 50 -9.15 -3.95 18.14
C ALA A 50 -10.02 -2.76 17.71
N GLN A 51 -9.57 -1.54 17.94
CA GLN A 51 -10.29 -0.32 17.54
C GLN A 51 -10.26 -0.09 16.03
N LEU A 52 -9.08 -0.23 15.41
CA LEU A 52 -8.89 0.05 13.99
C LEU A 52 -9.52 -1.02 13.09
N PHE A 53 -9.71 -2.24 13.59
CA PHE A 53 -10.40 -3.29 12.85
C PHE A 53 -11.89 -3.00 12.61
N GLN A 54 -12.47 -2.05 13.34
CA GLN A 54 -13.87 -1.62 13.15
C GLN A 54 -14.05 -0.65 11.98
N ILE A 55 -12.96 -0.18 11.36
CA ILE A 55 -13.03 0.75 10.23
C ILE A 55 -13.20 -0.06 8.95
N GLU A 56 -14.37 0.05 8.32
CA GLU A 56 -14.72 -0.72 7.12
C GLU A 56 -14.11 -0.15 5.83
N ASP A 57 -13.98 1.19 5.75
CA ASP A 57 -13.50 1.88 4.55
C ASP A 57 -11.97 1.86 4.37
N ALA A 58 -11.22 1.26 5.31
CA ALA A 58 -9.76 1.24 5.26
C ALA A 58 -9.17 -0.05 5.80
N MET A 59 -8.19 -0.59 5.06
CA MET A 59 -7.36 -1.68 5.55
C MET A 59 -6.14 -1.10 6.29
N ILE A 60 -6.15 -1.20 7.62
CA ILE A 60 -5.13 -0.56 8.47
C ILE A 60 -4.19 -1.60 9.06
N PHE A 61 -2.90 -1.44 8.80
CA PHE A 61 -1.84 -2.31 9.32
C PHE A 61 -0.99 -1.60 10.37
N LEU A 62 -0.82 -2.24 11.52
CA LEU A 62 0.08 -1.80 12.57
C LEU A 62 1.42 -2.51 12.41
N VAL A 63 2.44 -1.76 12.01
CA VAL A 63 3.79 -2.29 11.76
C VAL A 63 4.74 -1.77 12.84
N ALA A 64 5.36 -2.68 13.58
CA ALA A 64 6.44 -2.32 14.50
C ALA A 64 7.72 -1.99 13.69
N PRO A 65 8.53 -1.02 14.14
CA PRO A 65 9.78 -0.70 13.47
C PRO A 65 10.72 -1.92 13.45
N PRO A 66 11.58 -2.04 12.42
CA PRO A 66 12.52 -3.16 12.33
C PRO A 66 13.54 -3.10 13.49
N PRO A 67 14.00 -4.26 13.99
CA PRO A 67 14.97 -4.31 15.08
C PRO A 67 16.34 -3.73 14.67
N VAL A 68 16.66 -3.79 13.38
CA VAL A 68 17.88 -3.20 12.79
C VAL A 68 17.47 -2.17 11.74
N ARG A 69 17.92 -0.92 11.93
CA ARG A 69 17.71 0.15 10.97
C ARG A 69 18.41 -0.21 9.64
N GLY A 70 17.69 -0.11 8.53
CA GLY A 70 18.24 -0.31 7.18
C GLY A 70 18.03 -1.69 6.55
N ILE A 71 17.58 -2.70 7.30
CA ILE A 71 17.33 -4.06 6.76
C ILE A 71 15.91 -4.20 6.17
N GLY A 72 15.04 -3.23 6.42
CA GLY A 72 13.68 -3.22 5.90
C GLY A 72 12.87 -2.04 6.45
N ARG A 73 11.61 -1.96 6.06
CA ARG A 73 10.67 -0.90 6.48
C ARG A 73 9.70 -1.35 7.57
N GLY A 74 9.52 -2.66 7.74
CA GLY A 74 8.76 -3.27 8.82
C GLY A 74 9.54 -4.44 9.43
N GLY A 75 9.20 -4.82 10.66
CA GLY A 75 9.65 -6.08 11.25
C GLY A 75 9.04 -7.31 10.56
N GLY A 76 9.61 -8.49 10.81
CA GLY A 76 9.11 -9.76 10.25
C GLY A 76 9.91 -10.24 9.02
N TRP A 77 9.21 -10.84 8.06
CA TRP A 77 9.78 -11.40 6.83
C TRP A 77 9.14 -10.77 5.59
N LYS A 78 9.82 -10.91 4.44
CA LYS A 78 9.35 -10.43 3.14
C LYS A 78 9.52 -11.53 2.10
N LEU A 79 8.50 -11.75 1.28
CA LEU A 79 8.51 -12.68 0.17
C LEU A 79 8.01 -11.97 -1.10
N TYR A 80 8.47 -12.45 -2.25
CA TYR A 80 8.01 -11.99 -3.56
C TYR A 80 7.36 -13.14 -4.32
N VAL A 81 6.08 -13.00 -4.67
CA VAL A 81 5.39 -13.91 -5.59
C VAL A 81 5.70 -13.46 -7.01
N GLN A 82 6.16 -14.37 -7.86
CA GLN A 82 6.56 -14.07 -9.23
C GLN A 82 5.79 -14.92 -10.23
N ASP A 83 5.25 -14.27 -11.24
CA ASP A 83 4.76 -14.95 -12.44
C ASP A 83 5.91 -15.14 -13.43
N ARG A 84 6.31 -16.40 -13.62
CA ARG A 84 7.42 -16.79 -14.51
C ARG A 84 6.95 -17.24 -15.90
N ARG A 85 5.64 -17.22 -16.17
CA ARG A 85 5.04 -17.73 -17.40
C ARG A 85 4.19 -16.70 -18.14
N GLY A 86 4.13 -15.46 -17.66
CA GLY A 86 3.37 -14.39 -18.31
C GLY A 86 1.86 -14.63 -18.31
N ARG A 87 1.31 -15.21 -17.24
CA ARG A 87 -0.12 -15.42 -17.01
C ARG A 87 -0.90 -14.12 -16.79
N GLY A 88 -0.21 -13.03 -16.48
CA GLY A 88 -0.80 -11.70 -16.35
C GLY A 88 -1.09 -11.28 -14.90
N ILE A 89 -1.46 -10.02 -14.75
CA ILE A 89 -1.53 -9.30 -13.47
C ILE A 89 -2.66 -9.85 -12.60
N GLU A 90 -3.81 -10.17 -13.18
CA GLU A 90 -4.97 -10.72 -12.47
C GLU A 90 -4.67 -12.11 -11.89
N ALA A 91 -4.04 -12.98 -12.68
CA ALA A 91 -3.62 -14.30 -12.24
C ALA A 91 -2.57 -14.23 -11.13
N LEU A 92 -1.63 -13.28 -11.23
CA LEU A 92 -0.64 -13.03 -10.18
C LEU A 92 -1.30 -12.52 -8.90
N GLN A 93 -2.30 -11.64 -9.00
CA GLN A 93 -3.03 -11.12 -7.85
C GLN A 93 -3.78 -12.25 -7.14
N ALA A 94 -4.52 -13.08 -7.88
CA ALA A 94 -5.23 -14.22 -7.33
C ALA A 94 -4.29 -15.21 -6.62
N ALA A 95 -3.11 -15.48 -7.20
CA ALA A 95 -2.10 -16.33 -6.59
C ALA A 95 -1.54 -15.74 -5.29
N ALA A 96 -1.23 -14.44 -5.29
CA ALA A 96 -0.72 -13.74 -4.11
C ALA A 96 -1.77 -13.71 -2.98
N GLN A 97 -3.03 -13.41 -3.31
CA GLN A 97 -4.13 -13.43 -2.34
C GLN A 97 -4.39 -14.82 -1.78
N SER A 98 -4.33 -15.87 -2.63
CA SER A 98 -4.46 -17.26 -2.19
C SER A 98 -3.34 -17.66 -1.22
N LEU A 99 -2.10 -17.26 -1.51
CA LEU A 99 -0.96 -17.49 -0.63
C LEU A 99 -1.17 -16.81 0.73
N VAL A 100 -1.58 -15.53 0.73
CA VAL A 100 -1.87 -14.77 1.96
C VAL A 100 -2.99 -15.45 2.76
N ALA A 101 -4.07 -15.88 2.11
CA ALA A 101 -5.20 -16.54 2.76
C ALA A 101 -4.80 -17.89 3.38
N ALA A 102 -3.95 -18.66 2.71
CA ALA A 102 -3.42 -19.92 3.24
C ALA A 102 -2.44 -19.66 4.40
N ALA A 103 -1.52 -18.70 4.24
CA ALA A 103 -0.52 -18.39 5.26
C ALA A 103 -1.14 -17.92 6.58
N ASN A 104 -2.24 -17.18 6.54
CA ASN A 104 -2.95 -16.77 7.76
C ASN A 104 -3.69 -17.91 8.47
N LYS A 105 -3.79 -19.10 7.87
CA LYS A 105 -4.33 -20.32 8.52
C LYS A 105 -3.23 -21.20 9.12
N GLU A 106 -1.97 -20.95 8.77
CA GLU A 106 -0.84 -21.77 9.20
C GLU A 106 -0.41 -21.41 10.64
N PRO A 107 -0.32 -22.38 11.56
CA PRO A 107 0.18 -22.14 12.90
C PRO A 107 1.60 -21.53 12.88
N GLY A 108 1.80 -20.45 13.64
CA GLY A 108 3.08 -19.76 13.74
C GLY A 108 3.25 -18.60 12.74
N LEU A 109 2.36 -18.47 11.76
CA LEU A 109 2.24 -17.26 10.94
C LEU A 109 1.12 -16.37 11.48
N THR A 110 1.38 -15.08 11.55
CA THR A 110 0.38 -14.11 11.97
C THR A 110 0.47 -12.88 11.08
N ARG A 111 -0.71 -12.30 10.77
CA ARG A 111 -0.82 -11.00 10.08
C ARG A 111 -0.05 -10.98 8.75
N VAL A 112 -0.18 -12.03 7.95
CA VAL A 112 0.39 -12.06 6.60
C VAL A 112 -0.50 -11.22 5.69
N PHE A 113 0.10 -10.33 4.89
CA PHE A 113 -0.65 -9.45 3.98
C PHE A 113 0.13 -9.22 2.68
N SER A 114 -0.58 -8.72 1.67
CA SER A 114 -0.01 -8.23 0.42
C SER A 114 -0.64 -6.89 0.09
N LEU A 115 0.18 -5.97 -0.41
CA LEU A 115 -0.27 -4.65 -0.90
C LEU A 115 -0.51 -4.66 -2.41
N PHE A 116 -0.32 -5.81 -3.06
CA PHE A 116 -0.52 -5.94 -4.49
C PHE A 116 -2.02 -5.87 -4.85
N ASN A 117 -2.38 -4.85 -5.62
CA ASN A 117 -3.72 -4.60 -6.12
C ASN A 117 -3.66 -4.16 -7.59
N SER A 118 -4.53 -4.74 -8.42
CA SER A 118 -4.71 -4.46 -9.83
C SER A 118 -6.06 -3.85 -10.15
N ALA A 119 -6.93 -3.64 -9.15
CA ALA A 119 -8.30 -3.16 -9.32
C ALA A 119 -8.40 -1.63 -9.43
N THR A 120 -7.30 -0.89 -9.41
CA THR A 120 -7.33 0.57 -9.63
C THR A 120 -7.91 0.85 -11.02
N PRO A 121 -9.03 1.60 -11.13
CA PRO A 121 -9.63 1.92 -12.41
C PRO A 121 -8.65 2.67 -13.31
N LYS A 122 -8.62 2.30 -14.58
CA LYS A 122 -7.79 2.93 -15.62
C LYS A 122 -8.68 3.27 -16.80
N ILE A 123 -8.41 4.42 -17.40
CA ILE A 123 -9.04 4.84 -18.65
C ILE A 123 -7.99 4.64 -19.74
N TYR A 124 -8.36 3.92 -20.80
CA TYR A 124 -7.54 3.74 -21.98
C TYR A 124 -8.08 4.66 -23.08
N ALA A 125 -7.26 5.60 -23.54
CA ALA A 125 -7.58 6.46 -24.66
C ALA A 125 -7.14 5.77 -25.96
N ASP A 126 -8.10 5.24 -26.72
CA ASP A 126 -7.83 4.61 -28.01
C ASP A 126 -7.76 5.67 -29.12
N ILE A 127 -6.54 6.01 -29.54
CA ILE A 127 -6.28 7.07 -30.51
C ILE A 127 -6.30 6.49 -31.92
N ASP A 128 -7.32 6.85 -32.70
CA ASP A 128 -7.41 6.52 -34.12
C ASP A 128 -6.46 7.42 -34.94
N ARG A 129 -5.29 6.87 -35.24
CA ARG A 129 -4.26 7.55 -36.04
C ARG A 129 -4.69 7.80 -37.48
N VAL A 130 -5.45 6.87 -38.08
CA VAL A 130 -5.91 6.99 -39.47
C VAL A 130 -6.90 8.15 -39.58
N LYS A 131 -7.81 8.28 -38.64
CA LYS A 131 -8.74 9.40 -38.59
C LYS A 131 -8.04 10.72 -38.33
N ALA A 132 -7.02 10.74 -37.47
CA ALA A 132 -6.23 11.94 -37.20
C ALA A 132 -5.53 12.45 -38.47
N GLU A 133 -4.92 11.56 -39.25
CA GLU A 133 -4.30 11.89 -40.55
C GLU A 133 -5.32 12.41 -41.57
N ILE A 134 -6.50 11.81 -41.67
CA ILE A 134 -7.58 12.28 -42.58
C ILE A 134 -8.03 13.71 -42.23
N LEU A 135 -7.99 14.07 -40.95
CA LEU A 135 -8.37 15.38 -40.45
C LEU A 135 -7.20 16.39 -40.45
N ASP A 136 -6.02 16.01 -40.95
CA ASP A 136 -4.78 16.81 -40.90
C ASP A 136 -4.42 17.24 -39.46
N VAL A 137 -4.70 16.36 -38.49
CA VAL A 137 -4.36 16.55 -37.07
C VAL A 137 -3.18 15.62 -36.73
N PRO A 138 -1.98 16.17 -36.49
CA PRO A 138 -0.85 15.38 -36.02
C PRO A 138 -1.18 14.66 -34.71
N VAL A 139 -0.80 13.38 -34.60
CA VAL A 139 -1.04 12.56 -33.40
C VAL A 139 -0.32 13.15 -32.18
N GLU A 140 0.82 13.80 -32.41
CA GLU A 140 1.60 14.51 -31.40
C GLU A 140 0.77 15.59 -30.71
N ASN A 141 -0.03 16.35 -31.47
CA ASN A 141 -0.89 17.40 -30.92
C ASN A 141 -2.02 16.82 -30.05
N VAL A 142 -2.52 15.62 -30.41
CA VAL A 142 -3.53 14.91 -29.61
C VAL A 142 -2.92 14.47 -28.28
N LEU A 143 -1.70 13.91 -28.30
CA LEU A 143 -0.99 13.49 -27.09
C LEU A 143 -0.65 14.69 -26.20
N GLU A 144 -0.14 15.78 -26.77
CA GLU A 144 0.18 17.01 -26.05
C GLU A 144 -1.06 17.59 -25.36
N ALA A 145 -2.20 17.65 -26.07
CA ALA A 145 -3.44 18.10 -25.46
C ALA A 145 -3.86 17.22 -24.28
N LEU A 146 -3.77 15.89 -24.40
CA LEU A 146 -4.08 14.98 -23.30
C LEU A 146 -3.13 15.19 -22.09
N GLU A 147 -1.83 15.38 -22.33
CA GLU A 147 -0.86 15.66 -21.28
C GLU A 147 -1.15 16.98 -20.54
N VAL A 148 -1.48 18.04 -21.27
CA VAL A 148 -1.81 19.36 -20.71
C VAL A 148 -3.11 19.32 -19.88
N TYR A 149 -4.16 18.66 -20.38
CA TYR A 149 -5.47 18.69 -19.73
C TYR A 149 -5.68 17.64 -18.64
N ILE A 150 -5.03 16.48 -18.74
CA ILE A 150 -5.28 15.31 -17.87
C ILE A 150 -4.04 14.92 -17.05
N GLY A 151 -2.85 15.26 -17.54
CA GLY A 151 -1.58 15.00 -16.87
C GLY A 151 -1.09 16.20 -16.07
N SER A 152 0.21 16.42 -16.15
CA SER A 152 0.87 17.64 -15.67
C SER A 152 2.00 17.94 -16.66
N ALA A 153 1.80 18.97 -17.48
CA ALA A 153 2.84 19.50 -18.36
C ALA A 153 4.01 20.10 -17.55
#